data_AF-A0A3R7M932-F1
#
_entry.id   AF-A0A3R7M932-F1
#
_cell.length_a   1.000
_cell.length_b   1.000
_cell.length_c   1.000
_cell.angle_alpha   90.00
_cell.angle_beta   90.00
_cell.angle_gamma   90.00
#
_symmetry.space_group_name_H-M   'P 1'
#
loop_
_entity.id
_entity.type
_entity.pdbx_description
1 polymer ?
#
loop_
_entity_poly.entity_id
_entity_poly.type
_entity_poly.pdbx_seq_one_letter_code
_entity_poly.pdbx_strand_id
1 'polypeptide(L)'
;MGKHKINVLKENQKVIHPNSRKAKKLSKMVSREIKMKKRRGENNLKLQVLGDKLLWFKKEMDPSIEVVTPKDVLNLIQKYIDRNMEELEQINLKQSIGKRSKNQHASRESTIKIVHEQETALFTDNGFETVDFFCPKNLQTFKSWSGELRFLSNLKLRKYKRKDLEDNLTSRLEPESSSAAPTEETMDEDTEGLDEDSDDDGDTDNKDGEKDDDMEG
;
A
#
# COMPACT_ATOMS: atom_id res chain seq x y z
N MET A 1 29.68 51.50 -41.71
CA MET A 1 30.05 50.13 -41.31
C MET A 1 30.55 50.14 -39.87
N GLY A 2 29.68 49.86 -38.90
CA GLY A 2 30.02 49.84 -37.47
C GLY A 2 30.66 48.50 -37.10
N LYS A 3 31.89 48.54 -36.58
CA LYS A 3 32.62 47.33 -36.15
C LYS A 3 31.91 46.74 -34.93
N HIS A 4 31.34 45.54 -35.06
CA HIS A 4 30.81 44.77 -33.93
C HIS A 4 31.95 44.45 -32.95
N LYS A 5 31.83 44.94 -31.71
CA LYS A 5 32.73 44.56 -30.61
C LYS A 5 32.40 43.13 -30.17
N ILE A 6 33.28 42.19 -30.53
CA ILE A 6 33.26 40.84 -29.97
C ILE A 6 33.73 40.96 -28.51
N ASN A 7 32.83 40.72 -27.55
CA ASN A 7 33.18 40.63 -26.13
C ASN A 7 33.92 39.31 -25.90
N VAL A 8 35.25 39.32 -26.06
CA VAL A 8 36.13 38.25 -25.63
C VAL A 8 35.96 38.07 -24.12
N LEU A 9 35.58 36.85 -23.70
CA LEU A 9 35.50 36.46 -22.30
C LEU A 9 36.85 36.77 -21.63
N LYS A 10 36.85 37.62 -20.60
CA LYS A 10 38.08 38.02 -19.90
C LYS A 10 38.77 36.78 -19.32
N GLU A 11 39.94 36.45 -19.86
CA GLU A 11 40.86 35.38 -19.42
C GLU A 11 41.40 35.54 -17.97
N ASN A 12 40.85 36.48 -17.19
CA ASN A 12 41.30 36.84 -15.84
C ASN A 12 40.19 36.72 -14.78
N GLN A 13 39.37 35.66 -14.85
CA GLN A 13 38.48 35.35 -13.72
C GLN A 13 39.31 34.77 -12.58
N LYS A 14 39.70 35.61 -11.62
CA LYS A 14 40.48 35.24 -10.44
C LYS A 14 39.94 33.95 -9.81
N VAL A 15 40.81 32.97 -9.61
CA VAL A 15 40.50 31.72 -8.90
C VAL A 15 39.96 32.10 -7.52
N ILE A 16 38.75 31.62 -7.22
CA ILE A 16 38.07 31.93 -5.97
C ILE A 16 38.69 31.03 -4.90
N HIS A 17 39.29 31.61 -3.87
CA HIS A 17 39.81 30.82 -2.74
C HIS A 17 38.67 30.02 -2.07
N PRO A 18 38.87 28.74 -1.72
CA PRO A 18 37.82 27.86 -1.17
C PRO A 18 37.09 28.45 0.04
N ASN A 19 37.82 29.12 0.94
CA ASN A 19 37.26 29.72 2.15
C ASN A 19 36.68 31.14 1.97
N SER A 20 36.71 31.70 0.75
CA SER A 20 36.21 33.06 0.50
C SER A 20 34.68 33.16 0.65
N ARG A 21 34.18 34.37 0.97
CA ARG A 21 32.73 34.63 1.02
C ARG A 21 32.03 34.28 -0.30
N LYS A 22 32.69 34.51 -1.44
CA LYS A 22 32.17 34.18 -2.78
C LYS A 22 32.08 32.68 -2.99
N ALA A 23 33.10 31.91 -2.60
CA ALA A 23 33.05 30.44 -2.63
C ALA A 23 31.93 29.91 -1.73
N LYS A 24 31.84 30.36 -0.47
CA LYS A 24 30.76 29.95 0.45
C LYS A 24 29.37 30.24 -0.12
N LYS A 25 29.17 31.38 -0.79
CA LYS A 25 27.89 31.72 -1.45
C LYS A 25 27.59 30.77 -2.61
N LEU A 26 28.57 30.47 -3.46
CA LEU A 26 28.43 29.52 -4.56
C LEU A 26 28.12 28.11 -4.05
N SER A 27 28.86 27.62 -3.04
CA SER A 27 28.60 26.32 -2.41
C SER A 27 27.18 26.24 -1.86
N LYS A 28 26.69 27.28 -1.16
CA LYS A 28 25.30 27.34 -0.68
C LYS A 28 24.28 27.25 -1.82
N MET A 29 24.52 27.94 -2.93
CA MET A 29 23.64 27.88 -4.10
C MET A 29 23.62 26.48 -4.71
N VAL A 30 24.79 25.87 -4.91
CA VAL A 30 24.93 24.51 -5.43
C VAL A 30 24.25 23.49 -4.52
N SER A 31 24.48 23.55 -3.20
CA SER A 31 23.83 22.66 -2.25
C SER A 31 22.31 22.80 -2.26
N ARG A 32 21.78 24.03 -2.41
CA ARG A 32 20.34 24.25 -2.57
C ARG A 32 19.83 23.61 -3.86
N GLU A 33 20.52 23.80 -4.97
CA GLU A 33 20.15 23.20 -6.25
C GLU A 33 20.14 21.67 -6.19
N ILE A 34 21.15 21.06 -5.59
CA ILE A 34 21.23 19.60 -5.36
C ILE A 34 20.02 19.13 -4.54
N LYS A 35 19.69 19.79 -3.43
CA LYS A 35 18.52 19.45 -2.60
C LYS A 35 17.20 19.56 -3.39
N MET A 36 17.05 20.62 -4.18
CA MET A 36 15.85 20.83 -5.00
C MET A 36 15.72 19.78 -6.11
N LYS A 37 16.82 19.44 -6.79
CA LYS A 37 16.85 18.36 -7.79
C LYS A 37 16.53 17.00 -7.17
N LYS A 38 17.10 16.70 -6.00
CA LYS A 38 16.82 15.46 -5.25
C LYS A 38 15.34 15.35 -4.91
N ARG A 39 14.75 16.40 -4.30
CA ARG A 39 13.31 16.41 -3.96
C ARG A 39 12.42 16.25 -5.19
N ARG A 40 12.76 16.89 -6.31
CA ARG A 40 12.03 16.72 -7.57
C ARG A 40 12.12 15.28 -8.08
N GLY A 41 13.31 14.66 -7.99
CA GLY A 41 13.52 13.26 -8.34
C GLY A 41 12.68 12.31 -7.47
N GLU A 42 12.70 12.48 -6.15
CA GLU A 42 11.90 11.68 -5.21
C GLU A 42 10.39 11.80 -5.48
N ASN A 43 9.89 13.00 -5.73
CA ASN A 43 8.49 13.21 -6.09
C ASN A 43 8.14 12.58 -7.43
N ASN A 44 9.04 12.66 -8.42
CA ASN A 44 8.84 12.02 -9.72
C ASN A 44 8.82 10.50 -9.60
N LEU A 45 9.68 9.92 -8.75
CA LEU A 45 9.69 8.48 -8.48
C LEU A 45 8.37 8.02 -7.84
N LYS A 46 7.84 8.77 -6.87
CA LYS A 46 6.52 8.49 -6.28
C LYS A 46 5.41 8.51 -7.33
N LEU A 47 5.43 9.49 -8.23
CA LEU A 47 4.48 9.58 -9.34
C LEU A 47 4.63 8.42 -10.33
N GLN A 48 5.86 8.00 -10.63
CA GLN A 48 6.14 6.84 -11.48
C GLN A 48 5.60 5.56 -10.86
N VAL A 49 5.91 5.29 -9.60
CA VAL A 49 5.41 4.10 -8.89
C VAL A 49 3.88 4.06 -8.87
N LEU A 50 3.24 5.20 -8.60
CA LEU A 50 1.78 5.30 -8.68
C LEU A 50 1.27 5.06 -10.11
N GLY A 51 1.91 5.68 -11.11
CA GLY A 51 1.54 5.51 -12.52
C GLY A 51 1.63 4.06 -12.98
N ASP A 52 2.71 3.37 -12.63
CA ASP A 52 2.94 1.96 -12.95
C ASP A 52 1.90 1.06 -12.26
N LYS A 53 1.61 1.34 -10.98
CA LYS A 53 0.53 0.68 -10.23
C LYS A 53 -0.81 0.82 -10.96
N LEU A 54 -1.18 2.05 -11.33
CA LEU A 54 -2.43 2.31 -12.04
C LEU A 54 -2.45 1.69 -13.44
N LEU A 55 -1.32 1.66 -14.14
CA LEU A 55 -1.21 1.04 -15.45
C LEU A 55 -1.40 -0.48 -15.36
N TRP A 56 -0.92 -1.12 -14.28
CA TRP A 56 -1.21 -2.53 -14.02
C TRP A 56 -2.72 -2.76 -13.89
N PHE A 57 -3.40 -1.94 -13.07
CA PHE A 57 -4.86 -2.06 -12.89
C PHE A 57 -5.62 -1.88 -14.19
N LYS A 58 -5.16 -0.94 -15.04
CA LYS A 58 -5.76 -0.72 -16.36
C LYS A 58 -5.61 -1.93 -17.28
N LYS A 59 -4.47 -2.63 -17.24
CA LYS A 59 -4.20 -3.81 -18.07
C LYS A 59 -5.01 -5.03 -17.63
N GLU A 60 -5.20 -5.21 -16.33
CA GLU A 60 -5.94 -6.33 -15.77
C GLU A 60 -7.46 -6.14 -15.84
N MET A 61 -7.93 -4.89 -15.92
CA MET A 61 -9.35 -4.57 -16.03
C MET A 61 -9.88 -4.80 -17.44
N ASP A 62 -11.05 -5.44 -17.55
CA ASP A 62 -11.76 -5.57 -18.82
C ASP A 62 -12.32 -4.20 -19.27
N PRO A 63 -11.96 -3.71 -20.47
CA PRO A 63 -12.44 -2.43 -20.99
C PRO A 63 -13.97 -2.37 -21.16
N SER A 64 -14.64 -3.52 -21.23
CA SER A 64 -16.09 -3.63 -21.48
C SER A 64 -16.94 -3.40 -20.22
N ILE A 65 -16.36 -3.52 -19.02
CA ILE A 65 -17.12 -3.43 -17.76
C ILE A 65 -17.47 -1.98 -17.44
N GLU A 66 -18.75 -1.61 -17.47
CA GLU A 66 -19.20 -0.25 -17.14
C GLU A 66 -19.44 -0.04 -15.65
N VAL A 67 -19.84 -1.10 -14.94
CA VAL A 67 -20.13 -1.07 -13.50
C VAL A 67 -19.27 -2.11 -12.81
N VAL A 68 -18.44 -1.67 -11.87
CA VAL A 68 -17.55 -2.53 -11.09
C VAL A 68 -18.23 -2.85 -9.77
N THR A 69 -18.38 -4.14 -9.44
CA THR A 69 -18.95 -4.56 -8.16
C THR A 69 -17.88 -4.55 -7.05
N PRO A 70 -18.27 -4.49 -5.76
CA PRO A 70 -17.31 -4.59 -4.66
C PRO A 70 -16.48 -5.88 -4.71
N LYS A 71 -17.07 -6.98 -5.15
CA LYS A 71 -16.39 -8.26 -5.36
C LYS A 71 -15.31 -8.17 -6.45
N ASP A 72 -15.59 -7.47 -7.54
CA ASP A 72 -14.61 -7.25 -8.61
C ASP A 72 -13.43 -6.42 -8.11
N VAL A 73 -13.70 -5.36 -7.33
CA VAL A 73 -12.64 -4.55 -6.72
C VAL A 73 -11.77 -5.38 -5.77
N LEU A 74 -12.39 -6.20 -4.92
CA LEU A 74 -11.69 -7.09 -4.00
C LEU A 74 -10.78 -8.05 -4.78
N ASN A 75 -11.31 -8.74 -5.78
CA ASN A 75 -10.56 -9.67 -6.62
C ASN A 75 -9.41 -8.97 -7.36
N LEU A 76 -9.66 -7.77 -7.89
CA LEU A 76 -8.67 -7.00 -8.64
C LEU A 76 -7.51 -6.54 -7.74
N ILE A 77 -7.81 -6.07 -6.52
CA ILE A 77 -6.78 -5.71 -5.53
C ILE A 77 -6.01 -6.95 -5.09
N GLN A 78 -6.69 -8.08 -4.83
CA GLN A 78 -6.02 -9.32 -4.42
C GLN A 78 -5.07 -9.82 -5.52
N LYS A 79 -5.51 -9.84 -6.78
CA LYS A 79 -4.64 -10.15 -7.93
C LYS A 79 -3.44 -9.22 -8.03
N TYR A 80 -3.59 -7.93 -7.71
CA TYR A 80 -2.46 -7.00 -7.70
C TYR A 80 -1.45 -7.41 -6.63
N ILE A 81 -1.90 -7.67 -5.41
CA ILE A 81 -1.03 -8.10 -4.30
C ILE A 81 -0.28 -9.38 -4.67
N ASP A 82 -0.99 -10.35 -5.27
CA ASP A 82 -0.44 -11.66 -5.59
C ASP A 82 0.32 -11.71 -6.94
N ARG A 83 0.50 -10.58 -7.63
CA ARG A 83 1.08 -10.51 -8.99
C ARG A 83 2.48 -11.13 -9.12
N ASN A 84 3.22 -11.25 -8.01
CA ASN A 84 4.58 -11.81 -7.98
C ASN A 84 4.65 -13.19 -7.28
N MET A 85 3.52 -13.79 -6.91
CA MET A 85 3.51 -15.10 -6.23
C MET A 85 4.06 -16.21 -7.12
N GLU A 86 3.77 -16.20 -8.42
CA GLU A 86 4.33 -17.17 -9.36
C GLU A 86 5.87 -17.09 -9.42
N GLU A 87 6.43 -15.89 -9.43
CA GLU A 87 7.89 -15.69 -9.40
C GLU A 87 8.50 -16.24 -8.10
N LEU A 88 7.81 -16.05 -6.98
CA LEU A 88 8.24 -16.58 -5.68
C LEU A 88 8.25 -18.10 -5.66
N GLU A 89 7.23 -18.74 -6.22
CA GLU A 89 7.16 -20.20 -6.37
C GLU A 89 8.29 -20.74 -7.25
N GLN A 90 8.58 -20.08 -8.37
CA GLN A 90 9.69 -20.45 -9.24
C GLN A 90 11.06 -20.35 -8.53
N ILE A 91 11.26 -19.32 -7.71
CA ILE A 91 12.47 -19.17 -6.89
C ILE A 91 12.58 -20.32 -5.89
N ASN A 92 11.50 -20.60 -5.15
CA ASN A 92 11.45 -21.68 -4.16
C ASN A 92 11.75 -23.04 -4.78
N LEU A 93 11.19 -23.33 -5.97
CA LEU A 93 11.45 -24.56 -6.70
C LEU A 93 12.92 -24.69 -7.15
N LYS A 94 13.52 -23.61 -7.65
CA LYS A 94 14.96 -23.62 -8.02
C LYS A 94 15.86 -23.84 -6.81
N GLN A 95 15.51 -23.26 -5.66
CA GLN A 95 16.24 -23.43 -4.40
C GLN A 95 16.10 -24.84 -3.82
N SER A 96 14.97 -25.51 -4.03
CA SER A 96 14.75 -26.89 -3.55
C SER A 96 15.54 -27.93 -4.36
N ILE A 97 15.77 -27.68 -5.65
CA ILE A 97 16.49 -28.60 -6.54
C ILE A 97 18.03 -28.48 -6.40
N GLY A 98 18.57 -27.28 -6.13
CA GLY A 98 20.02 -27.02 -6.17
C GLY A 98 20.71 -26.89 -4.81
N LYS A 99 21.46 -27.92 -4.37
CA LYS A 99 22.23 -27.88 -3.09
C LYS A 99 23.26 -26.74 -2.97
N ARG A 100 23.75 -26.16 -4.08
CA ARG A 100 24.77 -25.08 -4.08
C ARG A 100 24.25 -23.69 -4.47
N SER A 101 22.97 -23.54 -4.84
CA SER A 101 22.45 -22.32 -5.49
C SER A 101 21.37 -21.59 -4.69
N LYS A 102 21.22 -21.88 -3.39
CA LYS A 102 20.12 -21.33 -2.57
C LYS A 102 20.10 -19.79 -2.51
N ASN A 103 21.25 -19.14 -2.65
CA ASN A 103 21.35 -17.68 -2.41
C ASN A 103 21.29 -16.81 -3.66
N GLN A 104 21.19 -17.38 -4.88
CA GLN A 104 21.27 -16.59 -6.12
C GLN A 104 20.10 -15.59 -6.28
N HIS A 105 18.96 -15.85 -5.63
CA HIS A 105 17.78 -15.00 -5.71
C HIS A 105 17.36 -14.38 -4.37
N ALA A 106 18.18 -14.47 -3.33
CA ALA A 106 17.80 -14.08 -1.96
C ALA A 106 17.35 -12.60 -1.87
N SER A 107 18.00 -11.68 -2.59
CA SER A 107 17.62 -10.25 -2.61
C SER A 107 16.25 -10.02 -3.26
N ARG A 108 15.99 -10.68 -4.40
CA ARG A 108 14.72 -10.56 -5.11
C ARG A 108 13.58 -11.19 -4.32
N GLU A 109 13.81 -12.39 -3.79
CA GLU A 109 12.87 -13.10 -2.92
C GLU A 109 12.47 -12.25 -1.71
N SER A 110 13.46 -11.67 -1.02
CA SER A 110 13.21 -10.78 0.12
C SER A 110 12.40 -9.55 -0.29
N THR A 111 12.72 -8.93 -1.43
CA THR A 111 11.98 -7.77 -1.94
C THR A 111 10.52 -8.11 -2.23
N ILE A 112 10.25 -9.26 -2.87
CA ILE A 112 8.89 -9.69 -3.18
C ILE A 112 8.10 -9.93 -1.89
N LYS A 113 8.69 -10.67 -0.93
CA LYS A 113 8.05 -10.95 0.37
C LYS A 113 7.71 -9.66 1.13
N ILE A 114 8.66 -8.74 1.23
CA ILE A 114 8.46 -7.45 1.90
C ILE A 114 7.34 -6.65 1.23
N VAL A 115 7.33 -6.56 -0.10
CA VAL A 115 6.29 -5.81 -0.83
C VAL A 115 4.92 -6.46 -0.67
N HIS A 116 4.84 -7.79 -0.76
CA HIS A 116 3.59 -8.54 -0.60
C HIS A 116 2.99 -8.35 0.80
N GLU A 117 3.82 -8.48 1.84
CA GLU A 117 3.41 -8.27 3.23
C GLU A 117 2.93 -6.83 3.46
N GLN A 118 3.68 -5.84 2.97
CA GLN A 118 3.30 -4.42 3.07
C GLN A 118 1.98 -4.14 2.37
N GLU A 119 1.77 -4.64 1.16
CA GLU A 119 0.53 -4.42 0.41
C GLU A 119 -0.66 -5.13 1.06
N THR A 120 -0.46 -6.32 1.61
CA THR A 120 -1.48 -7.08 2.37
C THR A 120 -1.88 -6.36 3.66
N ALA A 121 -0.90 -5.83 4.41
CA ALA A 121 -1.14 -5.03 5.60
C ALA A 121 -1.90 -3.74 5.26
N LEU A 122 -1.50 -3.05 4.18
CA LEU A 122 -2.22 -1.85 3.70
C LEU A 122 -3.67 -2.16 3.34
N PHE A 123 -3.95 -3.30 2.70
CA PHE A 123 -5.32 -3.67 2.33
C PHE A 123 -6.18 -4.06 3.53
N THR A 124 -5.56 -4.64 4.56
CA THR A 124 -6.27 -5.08 5.77
C THR A 124 -6.56 -3.90 6.73
N ASP A 125 -5.57 -3.04 6.99
CA ASP A 125 -5.64 -2.06 8.08
C ASP A 125 -5.81 -0.61 7.60
N ASN A 126 -4.85 -0.12 6.79
CA ASN A 126 -4.74 1.31 6.45
C ASN A 126 -5.63 1.74 5.27
N GLY A 127 -6.07 0.79 4.46
CA GLY A 127 -6.77 0.99 3.20
C GLY A 127 -5.80 1.11 2.00
N PHE A 128 -5.98 0.22 1.04
CA PHE A 128 -5.21 0.16 -0.20
C PHE A 128 -5.68 1.25 -1.17
N GLU A 129 -4.79 2.18 -1.51
CA GLU A 129 -5.11 3.32 -2.38
C GLU A 129 -4.99 2.96 -3.87
N THR A 130 -6.08 3.13 -4.62
CA THR A 130 -6.11 2.99 -6.09
C THR A 130 -7.23 3.86 -6.66
N VAL A 131 -7.55 3.74 -7.95
CA VAL A 131 -8.61 4.51 -8.60
C VAL A 131 -9.97 4.24 -7.96
N ASP A 132 -10.80 5.28 -7.84
CA ASP A 132 -12.20 5.12 -7.48
C ASP A 132 -12.97 4.41 -8.61
N PHE A 133 -13.21 3.10 -8.46
CA PHE A 133 -13.86 2.22 -9.44
C PHE A 133 -15.39 2.32 -9.39
N PHE A 134 -15.96 2.76 -8.26
CA PHE A 134 -17.41 2.87 -8.10
C PHE A 134 -17.99 4.13 -8.76
N CYS A 135 -17.14 5.09 -9.15
CA CYS A 135 -17.56 6.30 -9.84
C CYS A 135 -17.45 6.13 -11.37
N PRO A 136 -18.57 6.06 -12.12
CA PRO A 136 -18.53 5.78 -13.56
C PRO A 136 -17.75 6.83 -14.36
N LYS A 137 -17.86 8.12 -13.99
CA LYS A 137 -17.10 9.22 -14.62
C LYS A 137 -15.59 9.06 -14.44
N ASN A 138 -15.18 8.64 -13.25
CA ASN A 138 -13.76 8.40 -12.95
C ASN A 138 -13.24 7.17 -13.69
N LEU A 139 -14.05 6.11 -13.75
CA LEU A 139 -13.75 4.88 -14.49
C LEU A 139 -13.56 5.16 -15.98
N GLN A 140 -14.43 5.95 -16.61
CA GLN A 140 -14.26 6.36 -18.01
C GLN A 140 -12.95 7.15 -18.23
N THR A 141 -12.66 8.09 -17.32
CA THR A 141 -11.40 8.85 -17.37
C THR A 141 -10.20 7.91 -17.26
N PHE A 142 -10.25 6.95 -16.33
CA PHE A 142 -9.21 5.96 -16.12
C PHE A 142 -9.01 5.02 -17.34
N LYS A 143 -10.08 4.57 -17.97
CA LYS A 143 -10.02 3.77 -19.21
C LYS A 143 -9.36 4.56 -20.35
N SER A 144 -9.73 5.82 -20.51
CA SER A 144 -9.18 6.69 -21.57
C SER A 144 -7.75 7.17 -21.30
N TRP A 145 -7.27 7.09 -20.06
CA TRP A 145 -5.96 7.58 -19.66
C TRP A 145 -4.80 6.83 -20.34
N SER A 146 -3.92 7.53 -21.05
CA SER A 146 -2.82 6.95 -21.84
C SER A 146 -1.64 6.39 -21.03
N GLY A 147 -1.60 6.59 -19.72
CA GLY A 147 -0.43 6.31 -18.87
C GLY A 147 0.47 7.52 -18.63
N GLU A 148 0.14 8.69 -19.21
CA GLU A 148 0.90 9.91 -19.00
C GLU A 148 0.73 10.46 -17.57
N LEU A 149 1.84 10.56 -16.84
CA LEU A 149 1.88 10.98 -15.44
C LEU A 149 1.31 12.38 -15.17
N ARG A 150 1.32 13.26 -16.19
CA ARG A 150 0.76 14.63 -16.08
C ARG A 150 -0.74 14.63 -15.83
N PHE A 151 -1.44 13.59 -16.28
CA PHE A 151 -2.88 13.47 -16.13
C PHE A 151 -3.30 12.63 -14.91
N LEU A 152 -2.35 12.16 -14.10
CA LEU A 152 -2.66 11.45 -12.85
C LEU A 152 -3.48 12.30 -11.88
N SER A 153 -3.29 13.62 -11.88
CA SER A 153 -4.06 14.54 -11.04
C SER A 153 -5.56 14.57 -11.37
N ASN A 154 -5.93 14.13 -12.58
CA ASN A 154 -7.33 14.11 -13.02
C ASN A 154 -8.06 12.84 -12.53
N LEU A 155 -7.32 11.82 -12.10
CA LEU A 155 -7.87 10.58 -11.57
C LEU A 155 -8.15 10.74 -10.09
N LYS A 156 -9.37 10.39 -9.67
CA LYS A 156 -9.71 10.32 -8.25
C LYS A 156 -9.23 8.99 -7.68
N LEU A 157 -8.44 9.08 -6.62
CA LEU A 157 -7.99 7.93 -5.84
C LEU A 157 -8.89 7.73 -4.63
N ARG A 158 -9.11 6.47 -4.26
CA ARG A 158 -9.87 6.03 -3.09
C ARG A 158 -9.07 4.95 -2.38
N LYS A 159 -9.17 4.93 -1.05
CA LYS A 159 -8.64 3.84 -0.21
C LYS A 159 -9.72 2.78 -0.02
N TYR A 160 -9.35 1.53 -0.21
CA TYR A 160 -10.23 0.38 0.00
C TYR A 160 -9.69 -0.49 1.12
N LYS A 161 -10.53 -0.82 2.09
CA LYS A 161 -10.21 -1.82 3.11
C LYS A 161 -10.89 -3.13 2.76
N ARG A 162 -10.26 -4.24 3.10
CA ARG A 162 -10.82 -5.58 2.87
C ARG A 162 -12.20 -5.73 3.54
N LYS A 163 -12.29 -5.42 4.84
CA LYS A 163 -13.54 -5.52 5.63
C LYS A 163 -14.68 -4.71 5.01
N ASP A 164 -14.42 -3.46 4.66
CA ASP A 164 -15.44 -2.59 4.04
C ASP A 164 -15.99 -3.19 2.74
N LEU A 165 -15.14 -3.81 1.90
CA LEU A 165 -15.58 -4.45 0.67
C LEU A 165 -16.38 -5.74 0.91
N GLU A 166 -16.01 -6.51 1.93
CA GLU A 166 -16.70 -7.74 2.35
C GLU A 166 -18.07 -7.41 2.96
N ASP A 167 -18.17 -6.39 3.81
CA ASP A 167 -19.44 -5.96 4.43
C ASP A 167 -20.46 -5.48 3.38
N ASN A 168 -19.98 -4.77 2.35
CA ASN A 168 -20.79 -4.36 1.19
C ASN A 168 -21.26 -5.54 0.33
N LEU A 169 -20.58 -6.69 0.40
CA LEU A 169 -21.01 -7.91 -0.27
C LEU A 169 -22.11 -8.62 0.54
N THR A 170 -21.92 -8.72 1.86
CA THR A 170 -22.86 -9.37 2.80
C THR A 170 -24.19 -8.62 2.90
N SER A 171 -24.15 -7.29 3.09
CA SER A 171 -25.35 -6.45 3.20
C SER A 171 -26.24 -6.45 1.95
N ARG A 172 -25.74 -6.91 0.81
CA ARG A 172 -26.48 -6.97 -0.46
C ARG A 172 -27.08 -8.34 -0.76
N LEU A 173 -26.73 -9.36 0.03
CA LEU A 173 -27.21 -10.74 -0.09
C LEU A 173 -28.36 -11.09 0.86
N GLU A 174 -28.75 -10.18 1.76
CA GLU A 174 -29.91 -10.33 2.64
C GLU A 174 -31.10 -9.48 2.15
N PRO A 175 -32.01 -10.03 1.33
CA PRO A 175 -33.37 -9.53 1.22
C PRO A 175 -34.32 -10.42 2.05
N GLU A 176 -34.88 -9.85 3.12
CA GLU A 176 -36.24 -10.11 3.62
C GLU A 176 -36.69 -11.58 3.74
N SER A 177 -36.22 -12.29 4.78
CA SER A 177 -36.91 -13.47 5.33
C SER A 177 -37.19 -13.27 6.81
N SER A 178 -38.21 -12.47 7.13
CA SER A 178 -38.92 -12.56 8.40
C SER A 178 -40.41 -12.38 8.15
N SER A 179 -41.01 -13.50 7.77
CA SER A 179 -42.44 -13.75 7.84
C SER A 179 -42.94 -13.54 9.27
N ALA A 180 -44.09 -12.89 9.35
CA ALA A 180 -45.06 -12.87 10.43
C ALA A 180 -44.94 -13.98 11.49
N ALA A 181 -44.95 -13.56 12.75
CA ALA A 181 -45.38 -14.39 13.88
C ALA A 181 -46.81 -14.92 13.64
N PRO A 182 -47.11 -16.13 14.14
CA PRO A 182 -48.01 -16.19 15.28
C PRO A 182 -47.48 -17.08 16.40
N THR A 183 -47.61 -16.55 17.61
CA THR A 183 -47.69 -17.22 18.90
C THR A 183 -48.73 -18.33 18.91
N GLU A 184 -48.38 -19.52 19.41
CA GLU A 184 -49.28 -20.35 20.22
C GLU A 184 -48.49 -21.03 21.35
N GLU A 185 -49.01 -20.87 22.56
CA GLU A 185 -48.68 -21.59 23.77
C GLU A 185 -49.14 -23.05 23.65
N THR A 186 -48.37 -24.01 24.19
CA THR A 186 -48.96 -25.13 24.95
C THR A 186 -47.91 -25.78 25.86
N MET A 187 -48.13 -25.60 27.16
CA MET A 187 -48.25 -26.63 28.21
C MET A 187 -47.04 -27.48 28.64
N ASP A 188 -46.88 -27.42 29.96
CA ASP A 188 -46.02 -28.12 30.90
C ASP A 188 -46.09 -29.66 30.85
N GLU A 189 -44.97 -30.32 31.13
CA GLU A 189 -44.96 -31.45 32.07
C GLU A 189 -43.55 -31.66 32.67
N ASP A 190 -43.52 -31.75 33.99
CA ASP A 190 -42.39 -32.02 34.88
C ASP A 190 -41.65 -33.32 34.54
N THR A 191 -40.42 -33.49 35.04
CA THR A 191 -39.99 -34.61 35.92
C THR A 191 -38.46 -34.64 36.07
N GLU A 192 -38.02 -34.37 37.32
CA GLU A 192 -36.87 -34.93 38.09
C GLU A 192 -35.50 -34.98 37.39
N GLY A 193 -34.47 -34.28 37.86
CA GLY A 193 -33.86 -34.50 39.17
C GLY A 193 -32.62 -35.39 39.00
N LEU A 194 -31.43 -34.79 39.10
CA LEU A 194 -30.19 -35.46 39.52
C LEU A 194 -29.12 -34.39 39.79
N ASP A 195 -28.88 -34.20 41.07
CA ASP A 195 -27.76 -33.47 41.65
C ASP A 195 -26.43 -34.13 41.26
N GLU A 196 -25.42 -33.34 40.94
CA GLU A 196 -24.03 -33.68 41.26
C GLU A 196 -23.24 -32.39 41.48
N ASP A 197 -22.93 -32.19 42.76
CA ASP A 197 -22.02 -31.20 43.31
C ASP A 197 -20.62 -31.32 42.69
N SER A 198 -20.00 -30.18 42.38
CA SER A 198 -18.55 -30.05 42.51
C SER A 198 -18.19 -28.57 42.70
N ASP A 199 -18.07 -28.20 43.97
CA ASP A 199 -17.33 -27.02 44.42
C ASP A 199 -15.85 -27.15 43.98
N ASP A 200 -15.29 -26.11 43.36
CA ASP A 200 -13.85 -25.83 43.44
C ASP A 200 -13.64 -24.30 43.42
N ASP A 201 -13.75 -23.73 44.62
CA ASP A 201 -13.27 -22.40 44.95
C ASP A 201 -11.77 -22.46 45.25
N GLY A 202 -10.97 -21.63 44.57
CA GLY A 202 -9.53 -21.57 44.74
C GLY A 202 -8.95 -20.20 44.40
N ASP A 203 -9.14 -19.28 45.33
CA ASP A 203 -8.80 -17.85 45.37
C ASP A 203 -7.29 -17.54 45.47
N THR A 204 -6.94 -16.29 45.12
CA THR A 204 -5.71 -15.51 45.40
C THR A 204 -4.40 -15.98 44.71
N ASP A 205 -3.46 -15.13 44.31
CA ASP A 205 -2.99 -13.95 45.01
C ASP A 205 -2.15 -13.01 44.13
N ASN A 206 -2.20 -11.75 44.50
CA ASN A 206 -1.48 -10.59 43.99
C ASN A 206 0.01 -10.64 44.40
N LYS A 207 0.95 -10.18 43.54
CA LYS A 207 2.22 -9.61 44.03
C LYS A 207 3.00 -8.79 42.99
N ASP A 208 3.28 -7.58 43.40
CA ASP A 208 4.14 -6.56 42.81
C ASP A 208 5.59 -7.02 42.57
N GLY A 209 6.27 -6.32 41.67
CA GLY A 209 7.69 -6.52 41.36
C GLY A 209 8.29 -5.40 40.51
N GLU A 210 8.32 -4.21 41.08
CA GLU A 210 9.12 -3.05 40.69
C GLU A 210 10.61 -3.43 40.54
N LYS A 211 11.28 -2.99 39.46
CA LYS A 211 12.72 -2.71 39.46
C LYS A 211 13.14 -1.86 38.26
N ASP A 212 13.45 -0.62 38.59
CA ASP A 212 14.34 0.27 37.86
C ASP A 212 15.75 -0.34 37.76
N ASP A 213 16.44 -0.13 36.64
CA ASP A 213 17.89 -0.03 36.60
C ASP A 213 18.29 0.87 35.42
N ASP A 214 18.57 2.12 35.75
CA ASP A 214 19.49 2.99 35.03
C ASP A 214 20.88 2.35 34.99
N MET A 215 21.52 2.28 33.82
CA MET A 215 22.97 2.48 33.76
C MET A 215 23.41 2.96 32.39
N GLU A 216 24.03 4.14 32.41
CA GLU A 216 24.81 4.75 31.34
C GLU A 216 25.95 3.85 30.86
N GLY A 217 26.27 3.99 29.57
CA GLY A 217 27.50 3.51 28.92
C GLY A 217 27.67 4.16 27.55
#